data_AF-A0A3M1JZH9-F1
#
_entry.id   AF-A0A3M1JZH9-F1
#
_cell.length_a   1.000
_cell.length_b   1.000
_cell.length_c   1.000
_cell.angle_alpha   90.00
_cell.angle_beta   90.00
_cell.angle_gamma   90.00
#
_symmetry.space_group_name_H-M   'P 1'
#
loop_
_entity.id
_entity.type
_entity.pdbx_description
1 polymer ?
#
loop_
_entity_poly.entity_id
_entity_poly.type
_entity_poly.pdbx_seq_one_letter_code
_entity_poly.pdbx_strand_id
1 'polypeptide(L)'
;MNERFAIRDLFGFEKIIAPTILKVIYWIGLVVITFSALAALFGGGMMAGHMATYGGGFLIGRVLGSIVAWIMLVLVWRVLFEVYYVFFGIYTRLGEIRDRLAAGE
;
A
#
# COMPACT_ATOMS: atom_id res chain seq x y z
N MET A 1 19.01 19.96 5.34
CA MET A 1 17.98 20.62 4.52
C MET A 1 16.63 20.06 4.97
N ASN A 2 15.81 20.87 5.65
CA ASN A 2 14.57 20.44 6.28
C ASN A 2 13.43 20.60 5.25
N GLU A 3 13.38 19.73 4.25
CA GLU A 3 12.36 19.82 3.19
C GLU A 3 11.02 19.31 3.74
N ARG A 4 10.18 20.26 4.17
CA ARG A 4 8.76 20.00 4.42
C ARG A 4 8.09 19.77 3.07
N PHE A 5 7.74 18.51 2.81
CA PHE A 5 6.93 18.10 1.66
C PHE A 5 5.69 19.00 1.53
N ALA A 6 5.56 19.73 0.43
CA ALA A 6 4.43 20.62 0.17
C ALA A 6 3.44 19.95 -0.80
N ILE A 7 2.14 20.15 -0.60
CA ILE A 7 1.09 19.56 -1.46
C ILE A 7 1.25 20.00 -2.93
N ARG A 8 1.85 21.16 -3.20
CA ARG A 8 2.18 21.63 -4.56
C ARG A 8 3.15 20.70 -5.29
N ASP A 9 4.04 20.02 -4.58
CA ASP A 9 5.02 19.10 -5.17
C ASP A 9 4.37 17.80 -5.68
N LEU A 10 3.14 17.48 -5.23
CA LEU A 10 2.36 16.36 -5.77
C LEU A 10 1.83 16.63 -7.19
N PHE A 11 1.60 17.91 -7.53
CA PHE A 11 1.05 18.32 -8.82
C PHE A 11 2.11 18.91 -9.76
N GLY A 12 3.30 19.22 -9.24
CA GLY A 12 4.46 19.60 -10.03
C GLY A 12 5.17 18.37 -10.59
N PHE A 13 4.89 18.02 -11.84
CA PHE A 13 5.62 16.97 -12.59
C PHE A 13 7.12 17.28 -12.82
N GLU A 14 7.66 18.36 -12.23
CA GLU A 14 9.04 18.83 -12.42
C GLU A 14 10.09 18.06 -11.61
N LYS A 15 9.70 17.30 -10.57
CA LYS A 15 10.63 16.44 -9.81
C LYS A 15 10.09 15.01 -9.76
N ILE A 16 10.96 14.03 -10.03
CA ILE A 16 10.68 12.60 -9.83
C ILE A 16 10.64 12.34 -8.32
N ILE A 17 9.51 12.64 -7.67
CA ILE A 17 9.28 12.49 -6.21
C ILE A 17 8.72 11.08 -5.89
N ALA A 18 8.93 10.12 -6.80
CA ALA A 18 8.35 8.79 -6.73
C ALA A 18 8.55 8.07 -5.36
N PRO A 19 9.73 8.09 -4.71
CA PRO A 19 9.92 7.36 -3.45
C PRO A 19 9.13 7.95 -2.29
N THR A 20 8.97 9.27 -2.24
CA THR A 20 8.22 9.97 -1.18
C THR A 20 6.72 9.80 -1.41
N ILE A 21 6.26 9.90 -2.65
CA ILE A 21 4.85 9.67 -3.01
C ILE A 21 4.44 8.24 -2.66
N LEU A 22 5.25 7.25 -3.03
CA LEU A 22 4.99 5.85 -2.67
C LEU A 22 4.87 5.65 -1.16
N LYS A 23 5.70 6.34 -0.36
CA LYS A 23 5.61 6.27 1.11
C LYS A 23 4.27 6.77 1.62
N VAL A 24 3.80 7.91 1.09
CA VAL A 24 2.51 8.49 1.47
C VAL A 24 1.37 7.55 1.08
N ILE A 25 1.36 7.05 -0.16
CA ILE A 25 0.33 6.11 -0.64
C ILE A 25 0.33 4.82 0.18
N TYR A 26 1.51 4.29 0.54
CA TYR A 26 1.61 3.09 1.39
C TYR A 26 0.86 3.26 2.71
N TRP A 27 1.09 4.37 3.41
CA TRP A 27 0.43 4.65 4.69
C TRP A 27 -1.07 4.88 4.53
N ILE A 28 -1.49 5.64 3.50
CA ILE A 28 -2.90 5.86 3.20
C ILE A 28 -3.60 4.52 2.93
N GLY A 29 -3.01 3.65 2.10
CA GLY A 29 -3.59 2.35 1.80
C GLY A 29 -3.66 1.43 3.01
N LEU A 30 -2.65 1.43 3.88
CA LEU A 30 -2.66 0.67 5.14
C LEU A 30 -3.81 1.13 6.05
N VAL A 31 -4.03 2.44 6.15
CA VAL A 31 -5.15 3.04 6.88
C VAL A 31 -6.48 2.56 6.26
N VAL A 32 -6.64 2.68 4.94
CA VAL A 32 -7.86 2.23 4.24
C VAL A 32 -8.13 0.75 4.45
N ILE A 33 -7.13 -0.13 4.35
CA ILE A 33 -7.26 -1.57 4.57
C ILE A 33 -7.72 -1.85 6.01
N THR A 34 -7.15 -1.16 6.98
CA THR A 34 -7.49 -1.32 8.40
C THR A 34 -8.91 -0.85 8.69
N PHE A 35 -9.29 0.34 8.21
CA PHE A 35 -10.66 0.82 8.35
C PHE A 35 -11.68 -0.04 7.59
N SER A 36 -11.31 -0.60 6.43
CA SER A 36 -12.17 -1.52 5.69
C SER A 36 -12.38 -2.83 6.43
N ALA A 37 -11.36 -3.37 7.09
CA ALA A 37 -11.48 -4.57 7.92
C ALA A 37 -12.33 -4.31 9.17
N LEU A 38 -12.17 -3.16 9.81
CA LEU A 38 -13.02 -2.74 10.93
C LEU A 38 -14.47 -2.54 10.47
N ALA A 39 -14.70 -1.88 9.34
CA ALA A 39 -16.02 -1.73 8.75
C ALA A 39 -16.65 -3.09 8.38
N ALA A 40 -15.86 -4.07 7.91
CA ALA A 40 -16.34 -5.42 7.64
C ALA A 40 -16.73 -6.18 8.92
N LEU A 41 -16.03 -5.93 10.03
CA LEU A 41 -16.34 -6.47 11.35
C LEU A 41 -17.66 -5.91 11.89
N PHE A 42 -17.84 -4.59 11.88
CA PHE A 42 -19.00 -3.93 12.51
C PHE A 42 -20.18 -3.64 11.57
N GLY A 43 -19.94 -3.52 10.27
CA GLY A 43 -20.89 -2.96 9.29
C GLY A 43 -21.79 -3.95 8.56
N GLY A 44 -21.83 -5.22 8.98
CA GLY A 44 -22.84 -6.16 8.46
C GLY A 44 -22.87 -6.38 6.93
N GLY A 45 -22.03 -7.29 6.39
CA GLY A 45 -22.49 -8.20 5.33
C GLY A 45 -22.52 -7.74 3.86
N MET A 46 -21.98 -6.60 3.45
CA MET A 46 -22.08 -6.21 2.02
C MET A 46 -21.17 -7.02 1.05
N MET A 47 -20.17 -7.75 1.56
CA MET A 47 -19.32 -8.66 0.77
C MET A 47 -19.34 -10.10 1.33
N ALA A 48 -20.42 -10.49 2.02
CA ALA A 48 -20.60 -11.84 2.57
C ALA A 48 -21.68 -12.65 1.83
N GLY A 49 -22.22 -12.15 0.72
CA GLY A 49 -22.83 -13.01 -0.30
C GLY A 49 -21.66 -13.64 -1.05
N HIS A 50 -21.27 -14.88 -0.77
CA HIS A 50 -21.78 -16.03 -1.52
C HIS A 50 -21.73 -17.35 -0.71
N MET A 51 -21.47 -17.31 0.61
CA MET A 51 -21.26 -18.52 1.44
C MET A 51 -22.04 -18.48 2.76
N ALA A 52 -23.22 -17.86 2.80
CA ALA A 52 -24.00 -17.70 4.03
C ALA A 52 -25.12 -18.73 4.15
N THR A 53 -24.76 -19.95 4.57
CA THR A 53 -25.69 -20.90 5.19
C THR A 53 -25.00 -21.40 6.48
N TYR A 54 -25.76 -21.60 7.56
CA TYR A 54 -25.38 -22.19 8.86
C TYR A 54 -24.98 -21.20 9.99
N GLY A 55 -25.80 -21.21 11.05
CA GLY A 55 -25.83 -20.24 12.17
C GLY A 55 -24.73 -20.39 13.23
N GLY A 56 -24.81 -19.57 14.30
CA GLY A 56 -24.02 -19.62 15.54
C GLY A 56 -22.50 -19.49 15.40
N GLY A 57 -21.85 -20.48 14.78
CA GLY A 57 -20.46 -20.45 14.35
C GLY A 57 -20.14 -19.42 13.27
N PHE A 58 -21.17 -18.87 12.60
CA PHE A 58 -21.03 -17.78 11.62
C PHE A 58 -20.39 -16.51 12.19
N LEU A 59 -20.68 -16.13 13.45
CA LEU A 59 -20.10 -14.94 14.07
C LEU A 59 -18.61 -15.14 14.39
N ILE A 60 -18.25 -16.29 14.97
CA ILE A 60 -16.86 -16.63 15.31
C ILE A 60 -16.03 -16.82 14.03
N GLY A 61 -16.58 -17.55 13.03
CA GLY A 61 -15.96 -17.74 11.72
C GLY A 61 -15.80 -16.44 10.94
N ARG A 62 -16.74 -15.49 11.08
CA ARG A 62 -16.63 -14.16 10.46
C ARG A 62 -15.55 -13.30 11.10
N VAL A 63 -15.44 -13.29 12.43
CA VAL A 63 -14.38 -12.54 13.11
C VAL A 63 -13.02 -13.12 12.76
N LEU A 64 -12.83 -14.43 12.90
CA LEU A 64 -11.57 -15.09 12.54
C LEU A 64 -11.24 -14.93 11.05
N GLY A 65 -12.22 -15.10 10.17
CA GLY A 65 -12.07 -14.93 8.73
C GLY A 65 -11.67 -13.50 8.35
N SER A 66 -12.24 -12.49 9.00
CA SER A 66 -11.90 -11.08 8.75
C SER A 66 -10.49 -10.72 9.23
N ILE A 67 -10.03 -11.30 10.35
CA ILE A 67 -8.66 -11.10 10.85
C ILE A 67 -7.67 -11.74 9.88
N VAL A 68 -7.92 -12.99 9.45
CA VAL A 68 -7.07 -13.69 8.49
C VAL A 68 -7.03 -12.94 7.16
N ALA A 69 -8.18 -12.49 6.65
CA ALA A 69 -8.27 -11.70 5.42
C ALA A 69 -7.51 -10.38 5.54
N TRP A 70 -7.63 -9.66 6.67
CA TRP A 70 -6.90 -8.43 6.92
C TRP A 70 -5.39 -8.65 6.92
N ILE A 71 -4.90 -9.68 7.63
CA ILE A 71 -3.48 -10.04 7.65
C ILE A 71 -2.99 -10.32 6.23
N MET A 72 -3.71 -11.15 5.48
CA MET A 72 -3.35 -11.48 4.10
C MET A 72 -3.31 -10.25 3.20
N LEU A 73 -4.29 -9.35 3.32
CA LEU A 73 -4.36 -8.13 2.52
C LEU A 73 -3.20 -7.17 2.86
N VAL A 74 -2.86 -7.02 4.14
CA VAL A 74 -1.70 -6.23 4.59
C VAL A 74 -0.39 -6.84 4.09
N LEU A 75 -0.23 -8.16 4.11
CA LEU A 75 0.95 -8.84 3.59
C LEU A 75 1.10 -8.63 2.08
N VAL A 76 0.04 -8.82 1.31
CA VAL A 76 0.04 -8.57 -0.14
C VAL A 76 0.36 -7.11 -0.44
N TRP A 77 -0.25 -6.18 0.31
CA TRP A 77 0.02 -4.75 0.19
C TRP A 77 1.51 -4.43 0.41
N ARG A 78 2.12 -5.02 1.44
CA ARG A 78 3.55 -4.86 1.73
C ARG A 78 4.41 -5.34 0.56
N VAL A 79 4.16 -6.55 0.06
CA VAL A 79 4.93 -7.13 -1.05
C VAL A 79 4.81 -6.29 -2.32
N LEU A 80 3.61 -5.80 -2.65
CA LEU A 80 3.39 -4.92 -3.79
C LEU A 80 4.24 -3.64 -3.69
N PHE A 81 4.23 -2.97 -2.54
CA PHE A 81 5.02 -1.75 -2.34
C PHE A 81 6.52 -2.00 -2.34
N GLU A 82 6.96 -3.14 -1.81
CA GLU A 82 8.37 -3.54 -1.87
C GLU A 82 8.84 -3.69 -3.31
N VAL A 83 8.02 -4.32 -4.16
CA VAL A 83 8.29 -4.44 -5.61
C VAL A 83 8.37 -3.06 -6.26
N TYR A 84 7.43 -2.14 -5.98
CA TYR A 84 7.50 -0.77 -6.49
C TYR A 84 8.78 -0.06 -6.04
N TYR A 85 9.14 -0.15 -4.76
CA TYR A 85 10.37 0.44 -4.24
C TYR A 85 11.62 -0.10 -4.93
N VAL A 86 11.66 -1.41 -5.20
CA VAL A 86 12.76 -2.03 -5.94
C VAL A 86 12.83 -1.48 -7.37
N PHE A 87 11.71 -1.39 -8.10
CA PHE A 87 11.69 -0.83 -9.44
C PHE A 87 12.18 0.61 -9.50
N PHE A 88 11.67 1.48 -8.63
CA PHE A 88 12.13 2.87 -8.57
C PHE A 88 13.59 2.97 -8.11
N GLY A 89 14.02 2.10 -7.18
CA GLY A 89 15.42 2.01 -6.77
C GLY A 89 16.34 1.63 -7.92
N ILE A 90 15.95 0.68 -8.78
CA ILE A 90 16.69 0.30 -9.99
C ILE A 90 16.74 1.48 -10.97
N TYR A 91 15.60 2.14 -11.23
CA TYR A 91 15.54 3.29 -12.13
C TYR A 91 16.50 4.41 -11.71
N THR A 92 16.51 4.78 -10.43
CA THR A 92 17.41 5.81 -9.90
C THR A 92 18.87 5.39 -10.03
N ARG A 93 19.23 4.17 -9.65
CA ARG A 93 20.60 3.65 -9.74
C ARG A 93 21.11 3.60 -11.19
N LEU A 94 20.24 3.24 -12.14
CA LEU A 94 20.59 3.26 -13.57
C LEU A 94 20.84 4.68 -14.08
N GLY A 95 20.07 5.66 -13.60
CA GLY A 95 20.34 7.09 -13.86
C GLY A 95 21.72 7.50 -13.35
N GLU A 96 22.05 7.15 -12.10
CA GLU A 96 23.36 7.43 -11.51
C GLU A 96 24.52 6.79 -12.29
N ILE A 97 24.36 5.54 -12.74
CA ILE A 97 25.36 4.83 -13.55
C ILE A 97 25.56 5.53 -14.90
N ARG A 98 24.47 5.91 -15.57
CA ARG A 98 24.52 6.65 -16.84
C ARG A 98 25.29 7.96 -16.67
N ASP A 99 25.00 8.71 -15.61
CA ASP A 99 25.59 10.02 -15.37
C ASP A 99 27.10 9.89 -15.04
N ARG A 100 27.51 8.84 -14.32
CA ARG A 100 28.92 8.50 -14.09
C ARG A 100 29.67 8.14 -15.37
N LEU A 101 29.08 7.28 -16.20
CA LEU A 101 29.65 6.92 -17.50
C LEU A 101 29.80 8.14 -18.42
N ALA A 102 28.85 9.08 -18.37
CA ALA A 102 28.92 10.32 -19.14
C ALA A 102 30.01 11.28 -18.62
N ALA A 103 30.32 11.24 -17.32
CA ALA A 103 31.38 12.04 -16.71
C ALA A 103 32.79 11.50 -16.98
N GLY A 104 32.93 10.30 -17.55
CA GLY A 104 34.22 9.70 -17.89
C GLY A 104 35.00 9.15 -16.69
N GLU A 105 34.33 8.92 -15.55
CA GLU A 105 34.86 8.21 -14.37
C GLU A 105 34.54 6.71 -14.40
#